data_AF-A0A3R8IST4-F1
#
_entry.id   AF-A0A3R8IST4-F1
#
_cell.length_a   1.000
_cell.length_b   1.000
_cell.length_c   1.000
_cell.angle_alpha   90.00
_cell.angle_beta   90.00
_cell.angle_gamma   90.00
#
_symmetry.space_group_name_H-M   'P 1'
#
loop_
_entity.id
_entity.type
_entity.pdbx_description
1 polymer ?
#
loop_
_entity_poly.entity_id
_entity_poly.type
_entity_poly.pdbx_seq_one_letter_code
_entity_poly.pdbx_strand_id
1 'polypeptide(L)'
;MKTITLSHALKHKNRLAGEVARLREIVQRENSRKETQPARADVRAAFDESVTRSRELAAFKGALAAANAGVTGLDHGIYGKLNLQAELRGLLAFVQALNTKEGTEIERVGFLSRDEASRTVYVAVITRDEVDRLTVAYQTEIERLQDEIDEFNATTRIPLAV
;
A
#
# COMPACT_ATOMS: atom_id res chain seq x y z
N MET A 1 -2.25 -25.98 -18.37
CA MET A 1 -2.26 -25.13 -17.16
C MET A 1 -0.84 -24.96 -16.68
N LYS A 2 -0.39 -23.73 -16.45
CA LYS A 2 0.97 -23.46 -15.96
C LYS A 2 0.92 -23.22 -14.46
N THR A 3 1.83 -23.83 -13.72
CA THR A 3 1.96 -23.62 -12.28
C THR A 3 3.13 -22.68 -12.02
N ILE A 4 2.88 -21.57 -11.31
CA ILE A 4 3.91 -20.58 -10.93
C ILE A 4 3.87 -20.30 -9.43
N THR A 5 4.96 -19.78 -8.87
CA THR A 5 4.97 -19.32 -7.47
C THR A 5 4.12 -18.06 -7.32
N LEU A 6 3.60 -17.83 -6.11
CA LEU A 6 2.89 -16.59 -5.76
C LEU A 6 3.75 -15.36 -5.97
N SER A 7 5.04 -15.41 -5.62
CA SER A 7 6.00 -14.34 -5.85
C SER A 7 6.11 -13.95 -7.33
N HIS A 8 6.16 -14.96 -8.22
CA HIS A 8 6.17 -14.74 -9.66
C HIS A 8 4.82 -14.21 -10.16
N ALA A 9 3.71 -14.73 -9.61
CA ALA A 9 2.37 -14.25 -9.93
C ALA A 9 2.14 -12.79 -9.53
N LEU A 10 2.62 -12.37 -8.36
CA LEU A 10 2.56 -11.00 -7.87
C LEU A 10 3.35 -10.04 -8.78
N LYS A 11 4.57 -10.43 -9.18
CA LYS A 11 5.39 -9.65 -10.13
C LYS A 11 4.67 -9.47 -11.47
N HIS A 12 4.12 -10.55 -12.03
CA HIS A 12 3.40 -10.49 -13.30
C HIS A 12 2.11 -9.68 -13.21
N LYS A 13 1.35 -9.82 -12.11
CA LYS A 13 0.16 -9.00 -11.82
C LYS A 13 0.50 -7.50 -11.80
N ASN A 14 1.60 -7.11 -11.16
CA ASN A 14 2.01 -5.70 -11.10
C ASN A 14 2.42 -5.16 -12.48
N ARG A 15 3.15 -5.96 -13.28
CA ARG A 15 3.49 -5.60 -14.67
C ARG A 15 2.24 -5.41 -15.53
N LEU A 16 1.30 -6.37 -15.46
CA LEU A 16 0.02 -6.28 -16.17
C LEU A 16 -0.79 -5.05 -15.77
N ALA A 17 -0.82 -4.71 -14.48
CA ALA A 17 -1.52 -3.51 -14.00
C ALA A 17 -0.92 -2.23 -14.62
N GLY A 18 0.42 -2.13 -14.70
CA GLY A 18 1.10 -1.02 -15.35
C GLY A 18 0.84 -0.96 -16.86
N GLU A 19 0.86 -2.11 -17.54
CA GLU A 19 0.55 -2.20 -18.98
C GLU A 19 -0.89 -1.78 -19.29
N VAL A 20 -1.86 -2.26 -18.51
CA VAL A 20 -3.27 -1.86 -18.61
C VAL A 20 -3.42 -0.36 -18.39
N ALA A 21 -2.77 0.20 -17.37
CA ALA A 21 -2.83 1.64 -17.10
C ALA A 21 -2.29 2.45 -18.29
N ARG A 22 -1.11 2.09 -18.82
CA ARG A 22 -0.50 2.74 -19.99
C ARG A 22 -1.38 2.66 -21.24
N LEU A 23 -1.96 1.49 -21.53
CA LEU A 23 -2.84 1.32 -22.69
C LEU A 23 -4.11 2.17 -22.56
N ARG A 24 -4.70 2.21 -21.35
CA ARG A 24 -5.88 3.05 -21.07
C ARG A 24 -5.55 4.54 -21.19
N GLU A 25 -4.36 4.97 -20.80
CA GLU A 25 -3.91 6.36 -20.97
C GLU A 25 -3.77 6.73 -22.46
N ILE A 26 -3.22 5.84 -23.28
CA ILE A 26 -3.16 6.02 -24.74
C ILE A 26 -4.57 6.19 -25.30
N VAL A 27 -5.50 5.30 -24.94
CA VAL A 27 -6.89 5.38 -25.39
C VAL A 27 -7.53 6.69 -24.92
N GLN A 28 -7.40 7.06 -23.65
CA GLN A 28 -8.00 8.26 -23.10
C GLN A 28 -7.49 9.53 -23.81
N ARG A 29 -6.20 9.59 -24.14
CA ARG A 29 -5.57 10.74 -24.79
C ARG A 29 -5.89 10.85 -26.27
N GLU A 30 -5.92 9.72 -26.99
CA GLU A 30 -5.91 9.70 -28.46
C GLU A 30 -7.26 9.32 -29.10
N ASN A 31 -8.26 8.91 -28.31
CA ASN A 31 -9.56 8.44 -28.83
C ASN A 31 -10.38 9.50 -29.56
N SER A 32 -10.16 10.78 -29.25
CA SER A 32 -10.74 11.91 -29.99
C SER A 32 -9.63 12.87 -30.37
N ARG A 33 -9.59 13.27 -31.64
CA ARG A 33 -8.64 14.24 -32.17
C ARG A 33 -9.31 15.11 -33.22
N LYS A 34 -8.77 16.29 -33.47
CA LYS A 34 -9.20 17.12 -34.61
C LYS A 34 -8.85 16.39 -35.90
N GLU A 35 -9.68 16.53 -36.93
CA GLU A 35 -9.42 15.92 -38.25
C GLU A 35 -8.04 16.32 -38.81
N THR A 36 -7.62 17.56 -38.56
CA THR A 36 -6.32 18.11 -38.97
C THR A 36 -5.13 17.56 -38.18
N GLN A 37 -5.35 16.79 -37.12
CA GLN A 37 -4.28 16.22 -36.31
C GLN A 37 -3.97 14.78 -36.75
N PRO A 38 -2.69 14.44 -37.02
CA PRO A 38 -2.31 13.09 -37.38
C PRO A 38 -2.49 12.12 -36.19
N ALA A 39 -2.88 10.87 -36.49
CA ALA A 39 -2.94 9.81 -35.50
C ALA A 39 -1.54 9.52 -34.94
N ARG A 40 -1.38 9.56 -33.61
CA ARG A 40 -0.11 9.21 -32.95
C ARG A 40 -0.07 7.76 -32.47
N ALA A 41 -1.21 7.09 -32.40
CA ALA A 41 -1.33 5.70 -32.00
C ALA A 41 -2.55 5.04 -32.66
N ASP A 42 -2.49 3.72 -32.80
CA ASP A 42 -3.67 2.90 -33.09
C ASP A 42 -4.49 2.72 -31.80
N VAL A 43 -5.50 3.57 -31.63
CA VAL A 43 -6.38 3.57 -30.46
C VAL A 43 -7.17 2.28 -30.36
N ARG A 44 -7.58 1.68 -31.49
CA ARG A 44 -8.40 0.48 -31.48
C ARG A 44 -7.59 -0.71 -30.99
N ALA A 45 -6.39 -0.89 -31.54
CA ALA A 45 -5.47 -1.92 -31.08
C ALA A 45 -5.10 -1.71 -29.59
N ALA A 46 -4.86 -0.47 -29.16
CA ALA A 46 -4.56 -0.18 -27.76
C ALA A 46 -5.74 -0.52 -26.81
N PHE A 47 -6.97 -0.24 -27.25
CA PHE A 47 -8.18 -0.58 -26.50
C PHE A 47 -8.36 -2.10 -26.39
N ASP A 48 -8.28 -2.83 -27.51
CA ASP A 48 -8.49 -4.27 -27.56
C ASP A 48 -7.43 -5.01 -26.73
N GLU A 49 -6.17 -4.58 -26.81
CA GLU A 49 -5.09 -5.10 -25.96
C GLU A 49 -5.36 -4.79 -24.48
N SER A 50 -5.86 -3.59 -24.15
CA SER A 50 -6.19 -3.23 -22.76
C SER A 50 -7.28 -4.13 -22.17
N VAL A 51 -8.25 -4.55 -22.98
CA VAL A 51 -9.33 -5.46 -22.59
C VAL A 51 -8.77 -6.86 -22.34
N THR A 52 -7.95 -7.35 -23.27
CA THR A 52 -7.28 -8.66 -23.14
C THR A 52 -6.43 -8.73 -21.87
N ARG A 53 -5.57 -7.73 -21.65
CA ARG A 53 -4.72 -7.64 -20.45
C ARG A 53 -5.52 -7.44 -19.17
N SER A 54 -6.67 -6.77 -19.23
CA SER A 54 -7.58 -6.64 -18.07
C SER A 54 -8.17 -7.99 -17.64
N ARG A 55 -8.52 -8.86 -18.59
CA ARG A 55 -9.00 -10.23 -18.30
C ARG A 55 -7.90 -11.09 -17.68
N GLU A 56 -6.69 -11.02 -18.24
CA GLU A 56 -5.51 -11.69 -17.67
C GLU A 56 -5.26 -11.21 -16.23
N LEU A 57 -5.25 -9.90 -16.01
CA LEU A 57 -5.09 -9.30 -14.68
C LEU A 57 -6.17 -9.77 -13.68
N ALA A 58 -7.42 -9.92 -14.13
CA ALA A 58 -8.51 -10.43 -13.28
C ALA A 58 -8.28 -11.89 -12.88
N ALA A 59 -7.83 -12.75 -13.80
CA ALA A 59 -7.51 -14.14 -13.50
C ALA A 59 -6.38 -14.26 -12.46
N PHE A 60 -5.32 -13.46 -12.60
CA PHE A 60 -4.25 -13.38 -11.60
C PHE A 60 -4.76 -12.92 -10.23
N LYS A 61 -5.62 -11.89 -10.17
CA LYS A 61 -6.21 -11.42 -8.91
C LYS A 61 -7.05 -12.50 -8.23
N GLY A 62 -7.85 -13.25 -9.00
CA GLY A 62 -8.65 -14.35 -8.48
C GLY A 62 -7.81 -15.49 -7.92
N ALA A 63 -6.78 -15.93 -8.65
CA ALA A 63 -5.89 -17.00 -8.20
C ALA A 63 -5.08 -16.62 -6.94
N LEU A 64 -4.61 -15.37 -6.86
CA LEU A 64 -3.94 -14.84 -5.66
C LEU A 64 -4.90 -14.80 -4.46
N ALA A 65 -6.13 -14.32 -4.65
CA ALA A 65 -7.12 -14.26 -3.58
C ALA A 65 -7.47 -15.66 -3.05
N ALA A 66 -7.66 -16.63 -3.95
CA ALA A 66 -7.94 -18.01 -3.58
C ALA A 66 -6.78 -18.64 -2.79
N ALA A 67 -5.53 -18.42 -3.24
CA ALA A 67 -4.36 -18.93 -2.54
C ALA A 67 -4.18 -18.30 -1.15
N ASN A 68 -4.48 -17.00 -1.03
CA ASN A 68 -4.44 -16.32 0.25
C ASN A 68 -5.54 -16.80 1.21
N ALA A 69 -6.73 -17.11 0.68
CA ALA A 69 -7.87 -17.60 1.46
C ALA A 69 -7.75 -19.08 1.86
N GLY A 70 -6.94 -19.87 1.13
CA GLY A 70 -6.88 -21.34 1.26
C GLY A 70 -6.30 -21.88 2.56
N VAL A 71 -5.84 -21.05 3.50
CA VAL A 71 -5.35 -21.48 4.81
C VAL A 71 -6.41 -21.12 5.87
N THR A 72 -7.41 -21.99 6.03
CA THR A 72 -8.44 -21.88 7.07
C THR A 72 -7.98 -22.59 8.35
N GLY A 73 -7.07 -21.94 9.09
CA GLY A 73 -6.69 -22.29 10.47
C GLY A 73 -6.89 -21.09 11.39
N LEU A 74 -7.18 -21.33 12.67
CA LEU A 74 -7.42 -20.30 13.70
C LEU A 74 -6.19 -19.42 13.99
N ASP A 75 -5.01 -19.86 13.57
CA ASP A 75 -3.82 -19.03 13.48
C ASP A 75 -3.87 -18.26 12.17
N HIS A 76 -4.23 -16.97 12.23
CA HIS A 76 -4.22 -15.99 11.14
C HIS A 76 -3.45 -16.50 9.92
N GLY A 77 -4.15 -17.17 8.98
CA GLY A 77 -3.54 -17.66 7.75
C GLY A 77 -2.86 -16.50 7.00
N ILE A 78 -2.22 -16.75 5.86
CA ILE A 78 -1.50 -15.67 5.15
C ILE A 78 -2.36 -14.41 4.94
N TYR A 79 -3.68 -14.57 4.71
CA TYR A 79 -4.62 -13.46 4.64
C TYR A 79 -4.73 -12.65 5.93
N GLY A 80 -4.79 -13.32 7.09
CA GLY A 80 -4.77 -12.69 8.40
C GLY A 80 -3.46 -11.96 8.67
N LYS A 81 -2.31 -12.54 8.30
CA LYS A 81 -0.98 -11.89 8.42
C LYS A 81 -0.86 -10.64 7.57
N LEU A 82 -1.39 -10.66 6.34
CA LEU A 82 -1.45 -9.49 5.46
C LEU A 82 -2.27 -8.35 6.10
N ASN A 83 -3.43 -8.67 6.67
CA ASN A 83 -4.27 -7.68 7.33
C ASN A 83 -3.62 -7.15 8.61
N LEU A 84 -3.06 -8.01 9.46
CA LEU A 84 -2.35 -7.60 10.66
C LEU A 84 -1.17 -6.67 10.31
N GLN A 85 -0.40 -6.99 9.28
CA GLN A 85 0.69 -6.11 8.83
C GLN A 85 0.17 -4.73 8.39
N ALA A 86 -0.99 -4.67 7.75
CA ALA A 86 -1.62 -3.40 7.36
C ALA A 86 -2.07 -2.59 8.58
N GLU A 87 -2.71 -3.23 9.57
CA GLU A 87 -3.11 -2.59 10.83
C GLU A 87 -1.89 -2.07 11.61
N LEU A 88 -0.81 -2.86 11.71
CA LEU A 88 0.42 -2.44 12.37
C LEU A 88 1.09 -1.25 11.66
N ARG A 89 1.05 -1.18 10.33
CA ARG A 89 1.52 0.01 9.58
C ARG A 89 0.65 1.23 9.90
N GLY A 90 -0.66 1.05 10.06
CA GLY A 90 -1.58 2.11 10.49
C GLY A 90 -1.26 2.61 11.90
N LEU A 91 -1.05 1.68 12.84
CA LEU A 91 -0.65 2.00 14.22
C LEU A 91 0.71 2.69 14.27
N LEU A 92 1.69 2.22 13.49
CA LEU A 92 3.01 2.84 13.37
C LEU A 92 2.90 4.30 12.90
N ALA A 93 2.12 4.55 11.84
CA ALA A 93 1.88 5.90 11.35
C ALA A 93 1.17 6.78 12.39
N PHE A 94 0.20 6.20 13.13
CA PHE A 94 -0.52 6.89 14.20
C PHE A 94 0.41 7.29 15.35
N VAL A 95 1.21 6.36 15.89
CA VAL A 95 2.11 6.66 17.02
C VAL A 95 3.19 7.66 16.64
N GLN A 96 3.72 7.59 15.42
CA GLN A 96 4.71 8.54 14.90
C GLN A 96 4.14 9.95 14.74
N ALA A 97 2.82 10.09 14.57
CA ALA A 97 2.14 11.37 14.45
C ALA A 97 1.72 11.99 15.80
N LEU A 98 1.90 11.28 16.93
CA LEU A 98 1.52 11.79 18.25
C LEU A 98 2.33 13.03 18.63
N ASN A 99 1.64 14.04 19.14
CA ASN A 99 2.30 15.20 19.74
C ASN A 99 2.87 14.82 21.12
N THR A 100 4.20 14.75 21.20
CA THR A 100 4.97 14.39 22.39
C THR A 100 5.60 15.62 23.05
N LYS A 101 5.00 16.81 22.87
CA LYS A 101 5.48 18.04 23.51
C LYS A 101 5.37 17.93 25.02
N GLU A 102 6.49 18.12 25.69
CA GLU A 102 6.60 18.11 27.14
C GLU A 102 7.36 19.35 27.62
N GLY A 103 7.01 19.83 28.81
CA GLY A 103 7.70 20.94 29.46
C GLY A 103 6.95 22.26 29.40
N THR A 104 7.63 23.32 29.86
CA THR A 104 7.04 24.66 29.95
C THR A 104 7.26 25.42 28.65
N GLU A 105 6.19 25.95 28.08
CA GLU A 105 6.22 26.97 27.05
C GLU A 105 5.79 28.32 27.63
N ILE A 106 6.48 29.37 27.23
CA ILE A 106 6.15 30.73 27.58
C ILE A 106 5.69 31.43 26.31
N GLU A 107 4.38 31.58 26.13
CA GLU A 107 3.82 32.34 25.01
C GLU A 107 3.77 33.83 25.38
N ARG A 108 4.41 34.68 24.56
CA ARG A 108 4.26 36.13 24.65
C ARG A 108 3.03 36.56 23.88
N VAL A 109 2.05 37.12 24.57
CA VAL A 109 0.79 37.56 23.97
C VAL A 109 0.96 38.93 23.29
N GLY A 110 1.28 38.92 21.99
CA GLY A 110 1.08 40.04 21.07
C GLY A 110 2.01 41.27 21.21
N PHE A 111 2.06 42.10 20.15
CA PHE A 111 2.90 43.30 20.04
C PHE A 111 2.44 44.47 20.97
N LEU A 112 1.24 44.37 21.55
CA LEU A 112 0.57 45.47 22.29
C LEU A 112 0.50 45.27 23.82
N SER A 113 0.80 44.06 24.33
CA SER A 113 0.76 43.73 25.76
C SER A 113 2.15 43.21 26.17
N ARG A 114 3.05 44.13 26.47
CA ARG A 114 4.46 43.81 26.80
C ARG A 114 4.66 43.00 28.08
N ASP A 115 3.64 42.86 28.94
CA ASP A 115 3.84 42.43 30.33
C ASP A 115 3.12 41.14 30.78
N GLU A 116 2.35 40.44 29.92
CA GLU A 116 1.77 39.13 30.29
C GLU A 116 2.30 38.01 29.40
N ALA A 117 3.36 37.36 29.89
CA ALA A 117 3.81 36.09 29.37
C ALA A 117 2.96 34.97 29.99
N SER A 118 2.18 34.26 29.18
CA SER A 118 1.40 33.13 29.67
C SER A 118 2.30 31.89 29.73
N ARG A 119 2.38 31.27 30.91
CA ARG A 119 3.15 30.05 31.13
C ARG A 119 2.24 28.84 30.99
N THR A 120 2.43 28.06 29.93
CA THR A 120 1.71 26.80 29.70
C THR A 120 2.65 25.63 29.95
N VAL A 121 2.22 24.66 30.76
CA VAL A 121 2.99 23.44 31.01
C VAL A 121 2.33 22.28 30.28
N TYR A 122 3.06 21.69 29.33
CA TYR A 122 2.63 20.53 28.58
C TYR A 122 3.12 19.26 29.26
N VAL A 123 2.23 18.28 29.38
CA VAL A 123 2.52 16.92 29.85
C VAL A 123 2.01 15.97 28.77
N ALA A 124 2.89 15.14 28.24
CA ALA A 124 2.51 14.09 27.32
C ALA A 124 2.13 12.84 28.12
N VAL A 125 0.96 12.25 27.82
CA VAL A 125 0.55 10.97 28.43
C VAL A 125 1.33 9.81 27.81
N ILE A 126 1.49 9.86 26.48
CA ILE A 126 2.40 8.97 25.75
C ILE A 126 3.63 9.81 25.44
N THR A 127 4.73 9.52 26.13
CA THR A 127 5.96 10.31 26.03
C THR A 127 6.71 10.02 24.73
N ARG A 128 7.69 10.86 24.39
CA ARG A 128 8.58 10.59 23.23
C ARG A 128 9.25 9.22 23.34
N ASP A 129 9.77 8.88 24.51
CA ASP A 129 10.44 7.60 24.76
C ASP A 129 9.48 6.41 24.55
N GLU A 130 8.21 6.56 24.91
CA GLU A 130 7.21 5.52 24.69
C GLU A 130 6.84 5.39 23.20
N VAL A 131 6.70 6.51 22.48
CA VAL A 131 6.53 6.49 21.01
C VAL A 131 7.69 5.78 20.33
N ASP A 132 8.94 6.02 20.74
CA ASP A 132 10.12 5.39 20.15
C ASP A 132 10.12 3.88 20.42
N ARG A 133 9.76 3.44 21.64
CA ARG A 133 9.61 2.01 21.96
C ARG A 133 8.51 1.33 21.16
N LEU A 134 7.33 1.95 21.05
CA LEU A 134 6.21 1.43 20.26
C LEU A 134 6.57 1.36 18.77
N THR A 135 7.27 2.38 18.27
CA THR A 135 7.79 2.42 16.89
C THR A 135 8.67 1.22 16.60
N VAL A 136 9.67 0.95 17.46
CA VAL A 136 10.56 -0.21 17.30
C VAL A 136 9.78 -1.52 17.39
N ALA A 137 8.89 -1.65 18.38
CA ALA A 137 8.09 -2.87 18.56
C ALA A 137 7.23 -3.19 17.31
N TYR A 138 6.51 -2.21 16.78
CA TYR A 138 5.70 -2.39 15.57
C TYR A 138 6.56 -2.64 14.34
N GLN A 139 7.71 -1.99 14.19
CA GLN A 139 8.64 -2.25 13.09
C GLN A 139 9.15 -3.68 13.10
N THR A 140 9.61 -4.17 14.25
CA THR A 140 10.08 -5.56 14.41
C THR A 140 8.97 -6.57 14.09
N GLU A 141 7.74 -6.32 14.51
CA GLU A 141 6.62 -7.21 14.19
C GLU A 141 6.27 -7.18 12.70
N ILE A 142 6.27 -6.00 12.07
CA ILE A 142 6.06 -5.84 10.62
C ILE A 142 7.12 -6.59 9.82
N GLU A 143 8.40 -6.53 10.24
CA GLU A 143 9.52 -7.25 9.61
C GLU A 143 9.33 -8.77 9.70
N ARG A 144 9.03 -9.29 10.90
CA ARG A 144 8.74 -10.73 11.07
C ARG A 144 7.57 -11.18 10.19
N LEU A 145 6.49 -10.41 10.14
CA LEU A 145 5.35 -10.72 9.27
C LEU A 145 5.74 -10.67 7.78
N GLN A 146 6.61 -9.73 7.40
CA GLN A 146 7.11 -9.61 6.03
C GLN A 146 7.89 -10.86 5.61
N ASP A 147 8.79 -11.35 6.46
CA ASP A 147 9.57 -12.57 6.19
C ASP A 147 8.65 -13.79 5.99
N GLU A 148 7.65 -13.96 6.85
CA GLU A 148 6.67 -15.05 6.73
C GLU A 148 5.82 -14.93 5.45
N ILE A 149 5.46 -13.71 5.07
CA ILE A 149 4.72 -13.45 3.83
C ILE A 149 5.58 -13.76 2.60
N ASP A 150 6.85 -13.39 2.63
CA ASP A 150 7.78 -13.62 1.52
C ASP A 150 8.11 -15.09 1.35
N GLU A 151 8.30 -15.83 2.44
CA GLU A 151 8.48 -17.28 2.43
C GLU A 151 7.23 -17.98 1.84
N PHE A 152 6.03 -17.58 2.27
CA PHE A 152 4.79 -18.11 1.71
C PHE A 152 4.69 -17.80 0.21
N ASN A 153 5.02 -16.58 -0.21
CA ASN A 153 4.99 -16.18 -1.62
C ASN A 153 6.02 -16.96 -2.45
N ALA A 154 7.18 -17.28 -1.89
CA ALA A 154 8.23 -18.04 -2.57
C ALA A 154 7.86 -19.52 -2.74
N THR A 155 7.23 -20.13 -1.73
CA THR A 155 6.97 -21.57 -1.69
C THR A 155 5.62 -21.97 -2.25
N THR A 156 4.61 -21.11 -2.15
CA THR A 156 3.24 -21.44 -2.56
C THR A 156 3.08 -21.27 -4.07
N ARG A 157 2.43 -22.27 -4.69
CA ARG A 157 2.25 -22.35 -6.13
C ARG A 157 0.78 -22.28 -6.50
N ILE A 158 0.46 -21.50 -7.53
CA ILE A 158 -0.91 -21.36 -8.04
C ILE A 158 -1.01 -21.87 -9.48
N PRO A 159 -2.09 -22.58 -9.83
CA PRO A 159 -2.39 -22.91 -11.20
C PRO A 159 -2.95 -21.69 -11.93
N LEU A 160 -2.46 -21.42 -13.14
CA LEU A 160 -3.04 -20.42 -14.03
C LEU A 160 -3.45 -21.06 -15.35
N ALA A 161 -4.68 -20.76 -15.76
CA ALA A 161 -5.09 -20.87 -17.15
C ALA A 161 -4.45 -19.68 -17.88
N VAL A 162 -3.33 -19.96 -18.56
CA VAL A 162 -2.71 -19.04 -19.52
C VAL A 162 -3.41 -19.24 -20.85
#